data_AF-A0A0R0AAM3-F1
#
_entry.id   AF-A0A0R0AAM3-F1
#
_cell.length_a   1.000
_cell.length_b   1.000
_cell.length_c   1.000
_cell.angle_alpha   90.00
_cell.angle_beta   90.00
_cell.angle_gamma   90.00
#
_symmetry.space_group_name_H-M   'P 1'
#
loop_
_entity.id
_entity.type
_entity.pdbx_description
1 polymer ?
#
loop_
_entity_poly.entity_id
_entity_poly.type
_entity_poly.pdbx_seq_one_letter_code
_entity_poly.pdbx_strand_id
1 'polypeptide(L)'
;MAIPAELRAQLQTRVIDTTHSPELRLQRLVELVFQPEGLALQYDTGATLSVAEVWQQRRANCLSFTLLFVALAREIGLDARMQEVGQVVSWYQDQGLIFTAGHVNVGLRVGGRHATLDLDQNVLYDRRGPRPISDRRAIAHFYNNRGVEHLAAGDYPAARAYFDAALQMDPRFVATWNNLGVLESRVGDNAAAARDLESALAINGEHAPALSNAVALYTRTGDIPHAARLQKKLDRARARDPFYQFMQATQAERSGDYAQAIHYYRNALKLYDNAHQFHFGLARAYFLSGDNRLAEREMERARQLGDNERQRALYQAKLDSLRRLQARRPSH
;
A
#
# COMPACT_ATOMS: atom_id res chain seq x y z
N MET A 1 -17.38 0.70 12.49
CA MET A 1 -16.44 0.02 13.42
C MET A 1 -17.14 -0.46 14.70
N ALA A 2 -18.42 -0.83 14.63
CA ALA A 2 -19.12 -1.34 15.82
C ALA A 2 -18.61 -2.75 16.15
N ILE A 3 -18.34 -2.99 17.44
CA ILE A 3 -17.88 -4.28 17.95
C ILE A 3 -19.12 -5.08 18.38
N PRO A 4 -19.31 -6.32 17.89
CA PRO A 4 -20.39 -7.21 18.35
C PRO A 4 -20.36 -7.40 19.87
N ALA A 5 -21.53 -7.56 20.50
CA ALA A 5 -21.63 -7.66 21.96
C ALA A 5 -20.85 -8.86 22.52
N GLU A 6 -20.85 -9.99 21.81
CA GLU A 6 -20.13 -11.21 22.18
C GLU A 6 -18.62 -11.00 22.12
N LEU A 7 -18.13 -10.30 21.08
CA LEU A 7 -16.71 -9.96 20.97
C LEU A 7 -16.29 -8.97 22.07
N ARG A 8 -17.14 -8.00 22.39
CA ARG A 8 -16.90 -7.09 23.53
C ARG A 8 -16.82 -7.86 24.86
N ALA A 9 -17.70 -8.83 25.09
CA ALA A 9 -17.65 -9.66 26.29
C ALA A 9 -16.36 -10.50 26.37
N GLN A 10 -15.87 -11.02 25.24
CA GLN A 10 -14.57 -11.70 25.20
C GLN A 10 -13.40 -10.74 25.47
N LEU A 11 -13.43 -9.51 24.93
CA LEU A 11 -12.42 -8.49 25.25
C LEU A 11 -12.42 -8.17 26.75
N GLN A 12 -13.59 -8.01 27.36
CA GLN A 12 -13.71 -7.71 28.78
C GLN A 12 -13.00 -8.78 29.62
N THR A 13 -13.40 -10.03 29.45
CA THR A 13 -12.95 -11.15 30.28
C THR A 13 -11.51 -11.59 30.00
N ARG A 14 -11.05 -11.51 28.74
CA ARG A 14 -9.73 -12.05 28.35
C ARG A 14 -8.63 -11.00 28.30
N VAL A 15 -8.99 -9.71 28.19
CA VAL A 15 -8.03 -8.61 27.99
C VAL A 15 -8.16 -7.54 29.08
N ILE A 16 -9.36 -7.01 29.30
CA ILE A 16 -9.54 -5.83 30.16
C ILE A 16 -9.42 -6.19 31.65
N ASP A 17 -10.07 -7.27 32.07
CA ASP A 17 -10.11 -7.73 33.46
C ASP A 17 -8.83 -8.43 33.91
N THR A 18 -7.99 -8.87 32.96
CA THR A 18 -6.77 -9.63 33.26
C THR A 18 -5.59 -8.75 33.64
N THR A 19 -5.61 -7.46 33.30
CA THR A 19 -4.52 -6.53 33.59
C THR A 19 -4.91 -5.06 33.41
N HIS A 20 -4.25 -4.18 34.17
CA HIS A 20 -4.32 -2.73 33.99
C HIS A 20 -3.16 -2.15 33.15
N SER A 21 -2.13 -2.95 32.82
CA SER A 21 -1.01 -2.48 31.98
C SER A 21 -1.43 -2.35 30.52
N PRO A 22 -1.24 -1.17 29.88
CA PRO A 22 -1.49 -0.98 28.45
C PRO A 22 -0.70 -1.94 27.56
N GLU A 23 0.54 -2.24 27.92
CA GLU A 23 1.43 -3.15 27.19
C GLU A 23 0.93 -4.59 27.24
N LEU A 24 0.54 -5.06 28.43
CA LEU A 24 -0.03 -6.40 28.59
C LEU A 24 -1.40 -6.50 27.91
N ARG A 25 -2.23 -5.45 27.94
CA ARG A 25 -3.48 -5.40 27.19
C ARG A 25 -3.26 -5.54 25.68
N LEU A 26 -2.26 -4.83 25.13
CA LEU A 26 -1.90 -4.98 23.72
C LEU A 26 -1.46 -6.41 23.40
N GLN A 27 -0.62 -7.01 24.25
CA GLN A 27 -0.18 -8.40 24.06
C GLN A 27 -1.38 -9.37 24.06
N ARG A 28 -2.28 -9.27 25.04
CA ARG A 28 -3.48 -10.12 25.13
C ARG A 28 -4.44 -9.89 23.97
N LEU A 29 -4.53 -8.67 23.45
CA LEU A 29 -5.30 -8.39 22.24
C LEU A 29 -4.70 -9.10 21.02
N VAL A 30 -3.38 -9.03 20.83
CA VAL A 30 -2.70 -9.73 19.73
C VAL A 30 -2.93 -11.25 19.85
N GLU A 31 -2.80 -11.81 21.06
CA GLU A 31 -3.11 -13.22 21.32
C GLU A 31 -4.57 -13.55 20.97
N LEU A 32 -5.53 -12.74 21.42
CA LEU A 32 -6.95 -12.94 21.10
C LEU A 32 -7.22 -12.91 19.58
N VAL A 33 -6.53 -12.05 18.82
CA VAL A 33 -6.78 -11.91 17.39
C VAL A 33 -6.16 -13.06 16.58
N PHE A 34 -4.97 -13.52 16.93
CA PHE A 34 -4.21 -14.46 16.10
C PHE A 34 -4.19 -15.90 16.59
N GLN A 35 -4.38 -16.16 17.89
CA GLN A 35 -4.24 -17.51 18.42
C GLN A 35 -5.49 -18.39 18.12
N PRO A 36 -5.33 -19.72 18.01
CA PRO A 36 -6.41 -20.67 17.79
C PRO A 36 -7.55 -20.55 18.83
N GLU A 37 -7.21 -20.29 20.08
CA GLU A 37 -8.16 -20.14 21.18
C GLU A 37 -8.88 -18.78 21.16
N GLY A 38 -8.52 -17.89 20.24
CA GLY A 38 -9.07 -16.56 20.03
C GLY A 38 -9.98 -16.50 18.79
N LEU A 39 -9.71 -15.56 17.89
CA LEU A 39 -10.39 -15.45 16.60
C LEU A 39 -9.81 -16.41 15.56
N ALA A 40 -8.57 -16.87 15.72
CA ALA A 40 -7.83 -17.63 14.70
C ALA A 40 -7.92 -16.97 13.31
N LEU A 41 -7.76 -15.64 13.26
CA LEU A 41 -8.08 -14.86 12.07
C LEU A 41 -7.21 -15.27 10.87
N GLN A 42 -7.86 -15.58 9.75
CA GLN A 42 -7.21 -15.97 8.51
C GLN A 42 -7.09 -14.78 7.54
N TYR A 43 -5.94 -14.64 6.90
CA TYR A 43 -5.75 -13.61 5.88
C TYR A 43 -6.39 -14.05 4.56
N ASP A 44 -7.26 -13.21 4.01
CA ASP A 44 -7.93 -13.42 2.72
C ASP A 44 -7.95 -12.08 1.97
N THR A 45 -7.30 -12.02 0.82
CA THR A 45 -7.14 -10.79 0.02
C THR A 45 -8.48 -10.24 -0.49
N GLY A 46 -9.48 -11.09 -0.71
CA GLY A 46 -10.83 -10.72 -1.18
C GLY A 46 -11.84 -10.47 -0.05
N ALA A 47 -11.40 -10.46 1.21
CA ALA A 47 -12.26 -10.27 2.37
C ALA A 47 -12.25 -8.82 2.87
N THR A 48 -12.78 -7.86 2.09
CA THR A 48 -13.10 -6.53 2.63
C THR A 48 -14.36 -6.61 3.49
N LEU A 49 -14.22 -6.83 4.78
CA LEU A 49 -15.30 -7.09 5.73
C LEU A 49 -15.35 -6.04 6.86
N SER A 50 -16.56 -5.75 7.33
CA SER A 50 -16.77 -4.97 8.54
C SER A 50 -16.32 -5.74 9.78
N VAL A 51 -16.14 -5.05 10.90
CA VAL A 51 -15.76 -5.67 12.20
C VAL A 51 -16.68 -6.84 12.57
N ALA A 52 -17.99 -6.70 12.37
CA ALA A 52 -18.96 -7.74 12.65
C ALA A 52 -18.84 -8.94 11.70
N GLU A 53 -18.63 -8.68 10.40
CA GLU A 53 -18.42 -9.73 9.41
C GLU A 53 -17.10 -10.47 9.64
N VAL A 54 -16.02 -9.77 10.01
CA VAL A 54 -14.73 -10.41 10.38
C VAL A 54 -14.92 -11.31 11.60
N TRP A 55 -15.66 -10.83 12.62
CA TRP A 55 -16.03 -11.66 13.75
C TRP A 55 -16.77 -12.92 13.30
N GLN A 56 -17.80 -12.82 12.46
CA GLN A 56 -18.54 -14.02 12.04
C GLN A 56 -17.74 -14.97 11.15
N GLN A 57 -16.95 -14.44 10.22
CA GLN A 57 -16.33 -15.21 9.14
C GLN A 57 -14.88 -15.62 9.43
N ARG A 58 -14.25 -15.06 10.47
CA ARG A 58 -12.85 -15.31 10.86
C ARG A 58 -11.83 -15.10 9.74
N ARG A 59 -12.15 -14.25 8.75
CA ARG A 59 -11.29 -13.88 7.64
C ARG A 59 -11.19 -12.37 7.48
N ALA A 60 -10.07 -11.87 7.01
CA ALA A 60 -9.87 -10.44 6.77
C ALA A 60 -8.73 -10.18 5.78
N ASN A 61 -8.89 -9.15 4.93
CA ASN A 61 -7.75 -8.51 4.27
C ASN A 61 -7.10 -7.44 5.18
N CYS A 62 -6.06 -6.77 4.68
CA CYS A 62 -5.32 -5.74 5.41
C CYS A 62 -6.21 -4.63 5.98
N LEU A 63 -7.15 -4.12 5.19
CA LEU A 63 -8.06 -3.06 5.58
C LEU A 63 -9.01 -3.52 6.70
N SER A 64 -9.62 -4.68 6.54
CA SER A 64 -10.60 -5.24 7.48
C SER A 64 -9.96 -5.61 8.81
N PHE A 65 -8.74 -6.15 8.76
CA PHE A 65 -7.92 -6.35 9.95
C PHE A 65 -7.62 -5.02 10.64
N THR A 66 -7.20 -4.00 9.90
CA THR A 66 -6.84 -2.70 10.47
C THR A 66 -8.05 -2.06 11.16
N LEU A 67 -9.23 -2.14 10.54
CA LEU A 67 -10.50 -1.68 11.13
C LEU A 67 -10.86 -2.45 12.41
N LEU A 68 -10.77 -3.78 12.38
CA LEU A 68 -10.99 -4.64 13.55
C LEU A 68 -10.02 -4.24 14.66
N PHE A 69 -8.73 -4.26 14.39
CA PHE A 69 -7.70 -4.05 15.39
C PHE A 69 -7.80 -2.67 16.03
N VAL A 70 -8.02 -1.60 15.26
CA VAL A 70 -8.23 -0.25 15.81
C VAL A 70 -9.47 -0.21 16.68
N ALA A 71 -10.57 -0.83 16.27
CA ALA A 71 -11.80 -0.87 17.08
C ALA A 71 -11.54 -1.58 18.41
N LEU A 72 -10.95 -2.78 18.39
CA LEU A 72 -10.68 -3.55 19.61
C LEU A 72 -9.63 -2.86 20.50
N ALA A 73 -8.58 -2.27 19.93
CA ALA A 73 -7.55 -1.55 20.67
C ALA A 73 -8.13 -0.34 21.42
N ARG A 74 -9.03 0.42 20.77
CA ARG A 74 -9.74 1.54 21.42
C ARG A 74 -10.67 1.05 22.54
N GLU A 75 -11.38 -0.05 22.32
CA GLU A 75 -12.28 -0.64 23.32
C GLU A 75 -11.55 -1.04 24.61
N ILE A 76 -10.30 -1.53 24.51
CA ILE A 76 -9.49 -1.90 25.68
C ILE A 76 -8.70 -0.70 26.26
N GLY A 77 -8.94 0.51 25.77
CA GLY A 77 -8.39 1.77 26.28
C GLY A 77 -7.03 2.19 25.69
N LEU A 78 -6.62 1.63 24.54
CA LEU A 78 -5.40 2.06 23.85
C LEU A 78 -5.69 3.20 22.88
N ASP A 79 -4.70 4.10 22.74
CA ASP A 79 -4.70 5.13 21.71
C ASP A 79 -4.28 4.51 20.38
N ALA A 80 -5.29 4.17 19.56
CA ALA A 80 -5.13 3.55 18.26
C ALA A 80 -5.80 4.37 17.16
N ARG A 81 -5.17 4.42 15.99
CA ARG A 81 -5.68 5.11 14.81
C ARG A 81 -5.28 4.39 13.55
N MET A 82 -6.12 4.45 12.54
CA MET A 82 -5.71 4.04 11.20
C MET A 82 -4.75 5.07 10.62
N GLN A 83 -3.83 4.59 9.79
CA GLN A 83 -2.91 5.45 9.05
C GLN A 83 -2.95 5.06 7.57
N GLU A 84 -2.92 6.06 6.69
CA GLU A 84 -2.65 5.84 5.27
C GLU A 84 -1.14 5.70 5.07
N VAL A 85 -0.76 4.73 4.24
CA VAL A 85 0.64 4.57 3.83
C VAL A 85 0.85 5.15 2.45
N GLY A 86 1.88 6.00 2.35
CA GLY A 86 2.11 6.94 1.26
C GLY A 86 2.28 6.35 -0.13
N GLN A 87 2.50 5.04 -0.31
CA GLN A 87 2.34 4.30 -1.58
C GLN A 87 2.78 2.82 -1.44
N VAL A 88 1.83 1.89 -1.59
CA VAL A 88 2.11 0.51 -1.99
C VAL A 88 1.79 0.42 -3.48
N VAL A 89 2.71 -0.15 -4.25
CA VAL A 89 2.54 -0.37 -5.69
C VAL A 89 1.61 -1.57 -5.90
N SER A 90 0.32 -1.37 -5.66
CA SER A 90 -0.74 -2.29 -6.07
C SER A 90 -1.71 -1.53 -6.98
N TRP A 91 -1.17 -1.06 -8.12
CA TRP A 91 -2.03 -0.65 -9.22
C TRP A 91 -2.59 -1.92 -9.83
N TYR A 92 -3.90 -2.02 -9.83
CA TYR A 92 -4.57 -3.05 -10.60
C TYR A 92 -4.90 -2.43 -11.96
N GLN A 93 -4.34 -3.01 -13.00
CA GLN A 93 -4.61 -2.65 -14.38
C GLN A 93 -5.51 -3.73 -14.98
N ASP A 94 -6.69 -3.32 -15.43
CA ASP A 94 -7.61 -4.19 -16.15
C ASP A 94 -8.20 -3.43 -17.35
N GLN A 95 -8.09 -4.02 -18.53
CA GLN A 95 -8.45 -3.41 -19.82
C GLN A 95 -7.80 -2.02 -20.07
N GLY A 96 -6.61 -1.78 -19.52
CA GLY A 96 -5.90 -0.51 -19.67
C GLY A 96 -6.35 0.61 -18.71
N LEU A 97 -7.31 0.35 -17.83
CA LEU A 97 -7.74 1.27 -16.77
C LEU A 97 -7.13 0.89 -15.42
N ILE A 98 -6.76 1.89 -14.63
CA ILE A 98 -6.10 1.72 -13.32
C ILE A 98 -7.07 2.10 -12.20
N PHE A 99 -7.46 1.12 -11.39
CA PHE A 99 -8.21 1.40 -10.15
C PHE A 99 -7.29 1.41 -8.93
N THR A 100 -7.67 2.20 -7.92
CA THR A 100 -6.84 2.49 -6.75
C THR A 100 -7.49 1.94 -5.48
N ALA A 101 -6.81 0.99 -4.84
CA ALA A 101 -7.06 0.58 -3.46
C ALA A 101 -5.86 1.07 -2.63
N GLY A 102 -6.10 1.93 -1.64
CA GLY A 102 -5.05 2.43 -0.77
C GLY A 102 -4.59 1.38 0.23
N HIS A 103 -3.33 1.46 0.68
CA HIS A 103 -2.84 0.67 1.82
C HIS A 103 -3.00 1.44 3.12
N VAL A 104 -3.46 0.75 4.15
CA VAL A 104 -3.65 1.31 5.49
C VAL A 104 -3.05 0.38 6.54
N ASN A 105 -2.62 0.96 7.65
CA ASN A 105 -2.13 0.20 8.79
C ASN A 105 -2.57 0.83 10.12
N VAL A 106 -2.17 0.20 11.23
CA VAL A 106 -2.53 0.63 12.58
C VAL A 106 -1.38 1.44 13.17
N GLY A 107 -1.66 2.66 13.61
CA GLY A 107 -0.80 3.43 14.50
C GLY A 107 -1.28 3.31 15.94
N LEU A 108 -0.36 3.03 16.87
CA LEU A 108 -0.60 2.86 18.30
C LEU A 108 0.27 3.81 19.11
N ARG A 109 -0.24 4.26 20.26
CA ARG A 109 0.55 4.87 21.32
C ARG A 109 0.37 4.11 22.62
N VAL A 110 1.44 3.48 23.10
CA VAL A 110 1.45 2.63 24.31
C VAL A 110 2.68 2.98 25.13
N GLY A 111 2.51 3.24 26.43
CA GLY A 111 3.62 3.60 27.33
C GLY A 111 4.42 4.84 26.89
N GLY A 112 3.77 5.80 26.21
CA GLY A 112 4.43 6.98 25.65
C GLY A 112 5.24 6.74 24.36
N ARG A 113 5.27 5.50 23.85
CA ARG A 113 5.95 5.14 22.60
C ARG A 113 4.96 4.99 21.46
N HIS A 114 5.37 5.40 20.26
CA HIS A 114 4.62 5.13 19.03
C HIS A 114 5.01 3.76 18.47
N ALA A 115 4.03 3.00 18.01
CA ALA A 115 4.22 1.76 17.28
C ALA A 115 3.32 1.74 16.05
N THR A 116 3.76 1.08 14.98
CA THR A 116 2.94 0.81 13.80
C THR A 116 2.82 -0.70 13.64
N LEU A 117 1.60 -1.18 13.40
CA LEU A 117 1.31 -2.56 13.10
C LEU A 117 0.75 -2.63 11.68
N ASP A 118 1.50 -3.29 10.81
CA ASP A 118 1.16 -3.51 9.40
C ASP A 118 1.14 -5.01 9.11
N LEU A 119 0.14 -5.47 8.36
CA LEU A 119 0.06 -6.87 7.93
C LEU A 119 0.88 -7.14 6.68
N ASP A 120 1.15 -6.13 5.86
CA ASP A 120 1.97 -6.28 4.67
C ASP A 120 3.43 -5.95 5.00
N GLN A 121 4.29 -6.96 4.92
CA GLN A 121 5.73 -6.84 5.21
C GLN A 121 6.52 -6.26 4.03
N ASN A 122 5.90 -6.06 2.87
CA ASN A 122 6.54 -5.56 1.65
C ASN A 122 6.23 -4.09 1.34
N VAL A 123 5.71 -3.37 2.33
CA VAL A 123 5.29 -1.97 2.19
C VAL A 123 6.50 -1.06 2.16
N LEU A 124 6.56 -0.19 1.16
CA LEU A 124 7.55 0.86 1.09
C LEU A 124 6.97 2.14 1.67
N TYR A 125 7.62 2.66 2.71
CA TYR A 125 7.22 3.92 3.32
C TYR A 125 7.89 5.09 2.59
N ASP A 126 7.10 6.11 2.25
CA ASP A 126 7.62 7.40 1.82
C ASP A 126 8.35 8.11 2.98
N ARG A 127 9.06 9.20 2.68
CA ARG A 127 9.75 10.01 3.70
C ARG A 127 8.84 10.55 4.81
N ARG A 128 7.54 10.66 4.56
CA ARG A 128 6.55 11.18 5.52
C ARG A 128 6.02 10.08 6.43
N GLY A 129 6.25 8.82 6.08
CA GLY A 129 5.76 7.65 6.80
C GLY A 129 4.23 7.54 6.79
N PRO A 130 3.68 6.59 7.55
CA PRO A 130 2.24 6.42 7.72
C PRO A 130 1.59 7.67 8.33
N ARG A 131 0.53 8.18 7.70
CA ARG A 131 -0.17 9.39 8.14
C ARG A 131 -1.49 9.01 8.81
N PRO A 132 -1.71 9.37 10.09
CA PRO A 132 -2.98 9.13 10.75
C PRO A 132 -4.16 9.70 9.96
N ILE A 133 -5.26 8.96 9.90
CA ILE A 133 -6.49 9.38 9.23
C ILE A 133 -7.68 9.38 10.19
N SER A 134 -8.72 10.13 9.82
CA SER A 134 -9.99 10.13 10.55
C SER A 134 -10.77 8.84 10.35
N ASP A 135 -11.66 8.53 11.29
CA ASP A 135 -12.57 7.39 11.18
C ASP A 135 -13.47 7.48 9.92
N ARG A 136 -13.87 8.70 9.53
CA ARG A 136 -14.62 8.92 8.28
C ARG A 136 -13.79 8.52 7.07
N ARG A 137 -12.51 8.91 7.02
CA ARG A 137 -11.59 8.52 5.95
C ARG A 137 -11.37 7.00 5.92
N ALA A 138 -11.24 6.36 7.08
CA ALA A 138 -11.10 4.92 7.21
C ALA A 138 -12.33 4.17 6.66
N ILE A 139 -13.54 4.65 6.97
CA ILE A 139 -14.78 4.08 6.43
C ILE A 139 -14.88 4.35 4.91
N ALA A 140 -14.38 5.49 4.43
CA ALA A 140 -14.30 5.76 2.99
C ALA A 140 -13.40 4.74 2.28
N HIS A 141 -12.24 4.36 2.85
CA HIS A 141 -11.41 3.24 2.35
C HIS A 141 -12.19 1.93 2.26
N PHE A 142 -12.95 1.60 3.31
CA PHE A 142 -13.78 0.38 3.34
C PHE A 142 -14.77 0.33 2.18
N TYR A 143 -15.56 1.38 2.01
CA TYR A 143 -16.53 1.45 0.92
C TYR A 143 -15.86 1.53 -0.45
N ASN A 144 -14.74 2.24 -0.59
CA ASN A 144 -13.98 2.28 -1.83
C ASN A 144 -13.49 0.88 -2.25
N ASN A 145 -12.93 0.10 -1.32
CA ASN A 145 -12.43 -1.24 -1.62
C ASN A 145 -13.57 -2.21 -1.97
N ARG A 146 -14.70 -2.16 -1.27
CA ARG A 146 -15.92 -2.88 -1.68
C ARG A 146 -16.38 -2.49 -3.08
N GLY A 147 -16.37 -1.20 -3.40
CA GLY A 147 -16.71 -0.71 -4.73
C GLY A 147 -15.77 -1.26 -5.81
N VAL A 148 -14.47 -1.33 -5.52
CA VAL A 148 -13.48 -1.96 -6.42
C VAL A 148 -13.74 -3.45 -6.61
N GLU A 149 -14.09 -4.19 -5.55
CA GLU A 149 -14.42 -5.62 -5.64
C GLU A 149 -15.63 -5.87 -6.56
N HIS A 150 -16.72 -5.12 -6.38
CA HIS A 150 -17.90 -5.22 -7.24
C HIS A 150 -17.61 -4.76 -8.68
N LEU A 151 -16.79 -3.71 -8.85
CA LEU A 151 -16.35 -3.24 -10.17
C LEU A 151 -15.57 -4.31 -10.93
N ALA A 152 -14.67 -5.02 -10.24
CA ALA A 152 -13.91 -6.14 -10.79
C ALA A 152 -14.81 -7.33 -11.13
N ALA A 153 -15.87 -7.56 -10.35
CA ALA A 153 -16.89 -8.58 -10.62
C ALA A 153 -17.88 -8.19 -11.75
N GLY A 154 -17.82 -6.96 -12.26
CA GLY A 154 -18.75 -6.45 -13.29
C GLY A 154 -20.11 -6.00 -12.75
N ASP A 155 -20.29 -5.97 -11.42
CA ASP A 155 -21.50 -5.48 -10.75
C ASP A 155 -21.42 -3.95 -10.60
N TYR A 156 -21.61 -3.25 -11.72
CA TYR A 156 -21.51 -1.79 -11.78
C TYR A 156 -22.51 -1.06 -10.85
N PRO A 157 -23.79 -1.49 -10.73
CA PRO A 157 -24.72 -0.85 -9.80
C PRO A 157 -24.26 -0.90 -8.34
N ALA A 158 -23.79 -2.06 -7.87
CA ALA A 158 -23.28 -2.17 -6.50
C ALA A 158 -21.98 -1.37 -6.33
N ALA A 159 -21.08 -1.40 -7.31
CA ALA A 159 -19.84 -0.64 -7.29
C ALA A 159 -20.11 0.87 -7.13
N ARG A 160 -21.03 1.43 -7.92
CA ARG A 160 -21.47 2.83 -7.84
C ARG A 160 -22.00 3.17 -6.45
N ALA A 161 -22.90 2.34 -5.89
CA ALA A 161 -23.47 2.56 -4.57
C ALA A 161 -22.39 2.58 -3.46
N TYR A 162 -21.40 1.69 -3.54
CA TYR A 162 -20.27 1.70 -2.61
C TYR A 162 -19.36 2.91 -2.79
N PHE A 163 -19.07 3.34 -4.02
CA PHE A 163 -18.30 4.56 -4.25
C PHE A 163 -19.06 5.82 -3.76
N ASP A 164 -20.37 5.89 -3.92
CA ASP A 164 -21.20 6.95 -3.32
C ASP A 164 -21.08 6.97 -1.80
N ALA A 165 -21.19 5.80 -1.15
CA ALA A 165 -21.04 5.69 0.29
C ALA A 165 -19.64 6.14 0.75
N ALA A 166 -18.59 5.82 -0.02
CA ALA A 166 -17.23 6.30 0.25
C ALA A 166 -17.14 7.84 0.19
N LEU A 167 -17.74 8.47 -0.83
CA LEU A 167 -17.75 9.93 -0.97
C LEU A 167 -18.65 10.64 0.06
N GLN A 168 -19.72 10.00 0.51
CA GLN A 168 -20.50 10.51 1.64
C GLN A 168 -19.66 10.57 2.92
N MET A 169 -18.75 9.60 3.12
CA MET A 169 -17.85 9.60 4.26
C MET A 169 -16.73 10.64 4.10
N ASP A 170 -16.08 10.67 2.94
CA ASP A 170 -15.06 11.64 2.60
C ASP A 170 -15.18 12.13 1.14
N PRO A 171 -15.78 13.31 0.91
CA PRO A 171 -15.92 13.90 -0.42
C PRO A 171 -14.59 14.24 -1.10
N ARG A 172 -13.49 14.29 -0.35
CA ARG A 172 -12.15 14.58 -0.87
C ARG A 172 -11.34 13.29 -1.10
N PHE A 173 -11.98 12.13 -1.14
CA PHE A 173 -11.29 10.88 -1.39
C PHE A 173 -10.95 10.67 -2.86
N VAL A 174 -9.74 11.08 -3.22
CA VAL A 174 -9.23 11.08 -4.60
C VAL A 174 -9.31 9.70 -5.27
N ALA A 175 -9.01 8.63 -4.53
CA ALA A 175 -9.07 7.27 -5.07
C ALA A 175 -10.49 6.88 -5.50
N THR A 176 -11.51 7.31 -4.75
CA THR A 176 -12.91 7.03 -5.09
C THR A 176 -13.36 7.79 -6.32
N TRP A 177 -13.01 9.07 -6.46
CA TRP A 177 -13.27 9.82 -7.70
C TRP A 177 -12.59 9.19 -8.92
N ASN A 178 -11.34 8.73 -8.77
CA ASN A 178 -10.66 7.97 -9.81
C ASN A 178 -11.43 6.69 -10.19
N ASN A 179 -11.86 5.92 -9.19
CA ASN A 179 -12.54 4.64 -9.40
C ASN A 179 -13.94 4.82 -10.00
N LEU A 180 -14.62 5.92 -9.68
CA LEU A 180 -15.85 6.33 -10.38
C LEU A 180 -15.58 6.63 -11.86
N GLY A 181 -14.53 7.40 -12.16
CA GLY A 181 -14.12 7.62 -13.54
C GLY A 181 -13.84 6.34 -14.33
N VAL A 182 -13.26 5.33 -13.67
CA VAL A 182 -13.06 3.99 -14.23
C VAL A 182 -14.40 3.26 -14.44
N LEU A 183 -15.30 3.29 -13.46
CA LEU A 183 -16.64 2.69 -13.56
C LEU A 183 -17.42 3.28 -14.73
N GLU A 184 -17.49 4.61 -14.81
CA GLU A 184 -18.20 5.31 -15.88
C GLU A 184 -17.59 5.01 -17.26
N SER A 185 -16.25 4.90 -17.32
CA SER A 185 -15.54 4.48 -18.54
C SER A 185 -15.88 3.06 -19.01
N ARG A 186 -16.21 2.15 -18.06
CA ARG A 186 -16.60 0.76 -18.35
C ARG A 186 -18.04 0.63 -18.81
N VAL A 187 -18.94 1.42 -18.25
CA VAL A 187 -20.35 1.46 -18.69
C VAL A 187 -20.55 2.27 -19.97
N GLY A 188 -19.52 3.00 -20.42
CA GLY A 188 -19.50 3.73 -21.69
C GLY A 188 -19.89 5.20 -21.58
N ASP A 189 -20.17 5.71 -20.38
CA ASP A 189 -20.45 7.12 -20.15
C ASP A 189 -19.13 7.91 -20.04
N ASN A 190 -18.57 8.26 -21.19
CA ASN A 190 -17.32 9.01 -21.27
C ASN A 190 -17.45 10.44 -20.66
N ALA A 191 -18.65 11.03 -20.63
CA ALA A 191 -18.85 12.36 -20.08
C ALA A 191 -18.84 12.35 -18.55
N ALA A 192 -19.51 11.36 -17.93
CA ALA A 192 -19.43 11.12 -16.50
C ALA A 192 -18.00 10.73 -16.08
N ALA A 193 -17.35 9.86 -16.85
CA ALA A 193 -15.96 9.48 -16.61
C ALA A 193 -15.01 10.69 -16.58
N ALA A 194 -15.14 11.60 -17.54
CA ALA A 194 -14.32 12.82 -17.60
C ALA A 194 -14.53 13.69 -16.35
N ARG A 195 -15.79 13.94 -15.96
CA ARG A 195 -16.14 14.72 -14.77
C ARG A 195 -15.56 14.14 -13.48
N ASP A 196 -15.65 12.82 -13.29
CA ASP A 196 -15.18 12.19 -12.07
C ASP A 196 -13.64 12.16 -11.99
N LEU A 197 -12.97 11.94 -13.13
CA LEU A 197 -11.51 12.06 -13.22
C LEU A 197 -11.05 13.51 -13.01
N GLU A 198 -11.78 14.50 -13.51
CA GLU A 198 -11.51 15.90 -13.24
C GLU A 198 -11.68 16.25 -11.76
N SER A 199 -12.68 15.70 -11.10
CA SER A 199 -12.88 15.85 -9.66
C SER A 199 -11.71 15.27 -8.87
N ALA A 200 -11.20 14.09 -9.26
CA ALA A 200 -9.98 13.53 -8.67
C ALA A 200 -8.77 14.46 -8.86
N LEU A 201 -8.57 14.96 -10.09
CA LEU A 201 -7.43 15.83 -10.43
C LEU A 201 -7.54 17.25 -9.85
N ALA A 202 -8.74 17.72 -9.55
CA ALA A 202 -8.95 18.98 -8.83
C ALA A 202 -8.50 18.87 -7.36
N ILE A 203 -8.70 17.70 -6.73
CA ILE A 203 -8.26 17.45 -5.35
C ILE A 203 -6.75 17.18 -5.31
N ASN A 204 -6.24 16.35 -6.24
CA ASN A 204 -4.81 16.06 -6.37
C ASN A 204 -4.40 16.01 -7.86
N GLY A 205 -3.84 17.12 -8.34
CA GLY A 205 -3.43 17.28 -9.74
C GLY A 205 -2.23 16.43 -10.18
N GLU A 206 -1.54 15.77 -9.24
CA GLU A 206 -0.43 14.85 -9.51
C GLU A 206 -0.82 13.39 -9.22
N HIS A 207 -2.11 13.08 -9.04
CA HIS A 207 -2.56 11.70 -8.82
C HIS A 207 -2.36 10.85 -10.09
N ALA A 208 -1.28 10.06 -10.12
CA ALA A 208 -0.85 9.33 -11.30
C ALA A 208 -1.89 8.35 -11.89
N PRO A 209 -2.63 7.53 -11.10
CA PRO A 209 -3.77 6.76 -11.59
C PRO A 209 -4.83 7.59 -12.31
N ALA A 210 -5.32 8.68 -11.70
CA ALA A 210 -6.33 9.55 -12.30
C ALA A 210 -5.82 10.22 -13.60
N LEU A 211 -4.57 10.68 -13.61
CA LEU A 211 -3.93 11.21 -14.82
C LEU A 211 -3.85 10.15 -15.92
N SER A 212 -3.49 8.91 -15.58
CA SER A 212 -3.39 7.80 -16.55
C SER A 212 -4.74 7.46 -17.17
N ASN A 213 -5.78 7.34 -16.34
CA ASN A 213 -7.14 7.07 -16.80
C ASN A 213 -7.69 8.21 -17.66
N ALA A 214 -7.41 9.47 -17.28
CA ALA A 214 -7.86 10.62 -18.06
C ALA A 214 -7.15 10.70 -19.41
N VAL A 215 -5.83 10.42 -19.47
CA VAL A 215 -5.12 10.30 -20.75
C VAL A 215 -5.76 9.23 -21.62
N ALA A 216 -6.02 8.03 -21.07
CA ALA A 216 -6.63 6.95 -21.81
C ALA A 216 -8.02 7.32 -22.35
N LEU A 217 -8.85 7.95 -21.52
CA LEU A 217 -10.19 8.41 -21.88
C LEU A 217 -10.16 9.43 -23.03
N TYR A 218 -9.36 10.49 -22.90
CA TYR A 218 -9.27 11.55 -23.91
C TYR A 218 -8.61 11.08 -25.21
N THR A 219 -7.66 10.14 -25.13
CA THR A 219 -7.10 9.49 -26.32
C THR A 219 -8.17 8.69 -27.06
N ARG A 220 -8.95 7.87 -26.34
CA ARG A 220 -10.00 7.02 -26.91
C ARG A 220 -11.14 7.83 -27.52
N THR A 221 -11.47 8.98 -26.93
CA THR A 221 -12.54 9.88 -27.41
C THR A 221 -12.10 10.86 -28.49
N GLY A 222 -10.79 10.88 -28.83
CA GLY A 222 -10.23 11.69 -29.91
C GLY A 222 -9.80 13.11 -29.51
N ASP A 223 -9.91 13.49 -28.24
CA ASP A 223 -9.40 14.78 -27.73
C ASP A 223 -7.89 14.69 -27.44
N ILE A 224 -7.13 14.56 -28.53
CA ILE A 224 -5.67 14.44 -28.51
C ILE A 224 -4.99 15.64 -27.83
N PRO A 225 -5.41 16.91 -28.03
CA PRO A 225 -4.81 18.04 -27.34
C PRO A 225 -4.93 17.95 -25.81
N HIS A 226 -6.09 17.53 -25.29
CA HIS A 226 -6.27 17.33 -23.85
C HIS A 226 -5.46 16.15 -23.32
N ALA A 227 -5.46 15.01 -24.02
CA ALA A 227 -4.66 13.86 -23.66
C ALA A 227 -3.16 14.22 -23.56
N ALA A 228 -2.62 14.94 -24.54
CA ALA A 228 -1.21 15.35 -24.55
C ALA A 228 -0.85 16.28 -23.38
N ARG A 229 -1.75 17.17 -22.96
CA ARG A 229 -1.55 18.04 -21.80
C ARG A 229 -1.50 17.24 -20.50
N LEU A 230 -2.39 16.27 -20.34
CA LEU A 230 -2.44 15.41 -19.16
C LEU A 230 -1.26 14.43 -19.13
N GLN A 231 -0.83 13.91 -20.28
CA GLN A 231 0.36 13.07 -20.39
C GLN A 231 1.61 13.79 -19.86
N LYS A 232 1.81 15.06 -20.24
CA LYS A 232 2.92 15.87 -19.70
C LYS A 232 2.87 16.01 -18.18
N LYS A 233 1.67 16.08 -17.57
CA LYS A 233 1.53 16.11 -16.10
C LYS A 233 1.86 14.74 -15.50
N LEU A 234 1.39 13.66 -16.14
CA LEU A 234 1.66 12.28 -15.72
C LEU A 234 3.16 11.98 -15.73
N ASP A 235 3.85 12.35 -16.79
CA ASP A 235 5.30 12.14 -16.94
C ASP A 235 6.07 12.88 -15.84
N ARG A 236 5.68 14.13 -15.53
CA ARG A 236 6.28 14.92 -14.45
C ARG A 236 6.04 14.28 -13.07
N ALA A 237 4.82 13.81 -12.80
CA ALA A 237 4.48 13.14 -11.55
C ALA A 237 5.31 11.85 -11.38
N ARG A 238 5.35 11.01 -12.42
CA ARG A 238 6.13 9.76 -12.45
C ARG A 238 7.64 9.98 -12.34
N ALA A 239 8.16 11.03 -12.96
CA ALA A 239 9.58 11.39 -12.85
C ALA A 239 9.99 11.84 -11.44
N ARG A 240 9.03 12.30 -10.62
CA ARG A 240 9.25 12.74 -9.24
C ARG A 240 8.87 11.69 -8.20
N ASP A 241 8.33 10.55 -8.63
CA ASP A 241 7.90 9.47 -7.76
C ASP A 241 9.01 8.41 -7.63
N PRO A 242 9.72 8.32 -6.48
CA PRO A 242 10.76 7.33 -6.28
C PRO A 242 10.27 5.88 -6.41
N PHE A 243 9.02 5.59 -6.03
CA PHE A 243 8.46 4.24 -6.09
C PHE A 243 8.08 3.85 -7.50
N TYR A 244 7.61 4.81 -8.31
CA TYR A 244 7.45 4.59 -9.74
C TYR A 244 8.80 4.26 -10.40
N GLN A 245 9.86 5.04 -10.11
CA GLN A 245 11.20 4.76 -10.63
C GLN A 245 11.69 3.38 -10.20
N PHE A 246 11.50 3.00 -8.93
CA PHE A 246 11.85 1.68 -8.43
C PHE A 246 11.07 0.56 -9.13
N MET A 247 9.76 0.73 -9.33
CA MET A 247 8.95 -0.25 -10.06
C MET A 247 9.45 -0.45 -11.49
N GLN A 248 9.73 0.64 -12.22
CA GLN A 248 10.31 0.57 -13.57
C GLN A 248 11.66 -0.16 -13.57
N ALA A 249 12.49 0.08 -12.55
CA ALA A 249 13.76 -0.63 -12.39
C ALA A 249 13.56 -2.14 -12.22
N THR A 250 12.62 -2.54 -11.36
CA THR A 250 12.32 -3.96 -11.13
C THR A 250 11.75 -4.65 -12.37
N GLN A 251 10.97 -3.93 -13.19
CA GLN A 251 10.45 -4.45 -14.44
C GLN A 251 11.58 -4.65 -15.47
N ALA A 252 12.41 -3.64 -15.69
CA ALA A 252 13.56 -3.73 -16.59
C ALA A 252 14.51 -4.86 -16.19
N GLU A 253 14.77 -5.01 -14.89
CA GLU A 253 15.59 -6.10 -14.34
C GLU A 253 14.99 -7.49 -14.64
N ARG A 254 13.68 -7.67 -14.44
CA ARG A 254 12.99 -8.93 -14.78
C ARG A 254 13.04 -9.24 -16.28
N SER A 255 13.06 -8.21 -17.12
CA SER A 255 13.23 -8.32 -18.56
C SER A 255 14.69 -8.55 -18.99
N GLY A 256 15.65 -8.55 -18.06
CA GLY A 256 17.08 -8.71 -18.35
C GLY A 256 17.77 -7.44 -18.86
N ASP A 257 17.06 -6.31 -18.97
CA ASP A 257 17.66 -5.02 -19.33
C ASP A 257 18.28 -4.37 -18.09
N TYR A 258 19.46 -4.84 -17.72
CA TYR A 258 20.16 -4.37 -16.52
C TYR A 258 20.63 -2.91 -16.66
N ALA A 259 20.92 -2.44 -17.87
CA ALA A 259 21.33 -1.06 -18.09
C ALA A 259 20.19 -0.09 -17.75
N GLN A 260 18.98 -0.38 -18.23
CA GLN A 260 17.80 0.41 -17.91
C GLN A 260 17.37 0.23 -16.44
N ALA A 261 17.49 -0.97 -15.88
CA ALA A 261 17.26 -1.20 -14.46
C ALA A 261 18.15 -0.32 -13.58
N ILE A 262 19.46 -0.29 -13.85
CA ILE A 262 20.44 0.54 -13.15
C ILE A 262 20.08 2.02 -13.27
N HIS A 263 19.68 2.49 -14.46
CA HIS A 263 19.23 3.87 -14.66
C HIS A 263 18.07 4.24 -13.74
N TYR A 264 17.02 3.43 -13.73
CA TYR A 264 15.83 3.68 -12.92
C TYR A 264 16.09 3.55 -11.42
N TYR A 265 16.85 2.55 -10.97
CA TYR A 265 17.26 2.42 -9.57
C TYR A 265 18.05 3.66 -9.10
N ARG A 266 18.95 4.18 -9.93
CA ARG A 266 19.70 5.40 -9.62
C ARG A 266 18.80 6.63 -9.53
N ASN A 267 17.78 6.75 -10.38
CA ASN A 267 16.81 7.84 -10.29
C ASN A 267 15.94 7.71 -9.03
N ALA A 268 15.51 6.49 -8.68
CA ALA A 268 14.80 6.23 -7.43
C ALA A 268 15.64 6.67 -6.22
N LEU A 269 16.93 6.32 -6.19
CA LEU A 269 17.86 6.70 -5.13
C LEU A 269 18.15 8.21 -5.06
N LYS A 270 18.18 8.93 -6.20
CA LYS A 270 18.29 10.39 -6.20
C LYS A 270 17.10 11.06 -5.51
N LEU A 271 15.91 10.49 -5.69
CA LEU A 271 14.66 11.02 -5.12
C LEU A 271 14.51 10.58 -3.65
N TYR A 272 14.88 9.34 -3.34
CA TYR A 272 14.77 8.74 -2.02
C TYR A 272 15.89 7.71 -1.78
N ASP A 273 16.86 8.11 -0.96
CA ASP A 273 18.14 7.44 -0.72
C ASP A 273 18.17 6.57 0.56
N ASN A 274 17.09 6.58 1.34
CA ASN A 274 17.03 5.86 2.61
C ASN A 274 16.31 4.50 2.51
N ALA A 275 15.73 4.18 1.35
CA ALA A 275 15.11 2.87 1.12
C ALA A 275 16.19 1.80 0.88
N HIS A 276 16.40 0.91 1.85
CA HIS A 276 17.33 -0.20 1.70
C HIS A 276 16.95 -1.12 0.52
N GLN A 277 15.67 -1.21 0.18
CA GLN A 277 15.15 -1.97 -0.95
C GLN A 277 15.68 -1.44 -2.29
N PHE A 278 15.88 -0.13 -2.43
CA PHE A 278 16.39 0.49 -3.65
C PHE A 278 17.87 0.16 -3.84
N HIS A 279 18.65 0.28 -2.76
CA HIS A 279 20.05 -0.15 -2.75
C HIS A 279 20.19 -1.64 -3.02
N PHE A 280 19.34 -2.48 -2.43
CA PHE A 280 19.37 -3.91 -2.69
C PHE A 280 19.02 -4.25 -4.15
N GLY A 281 18.01 -3.59 -4.73
CA GLY A 281 17.67 -3.74 -6.14
C GLY A 281 18.81 -3.32 -7.05
N LEU A 282 19.44 -2.17 -6.78
CA LEU A 282 20.59 -1.69 -7.55
C LEU A 282 21.81 -2.62 -7.42
N ALA A 283 22.08 -3.13 -6.21
CA ALA A 283 23.15 -4.10 -5.98
C ALA A 283 22.95 -5.36 -6.81
N ARG A 284 21.70 -5.85 -6.89
CA ARG A 284 21.34 -7.01 -7.69
C ARG A 284 21.50 -6.73 -9.18
N ALA A 285 21.04 -5.58 -9.67
CA ALA A 285 21.21 -5.19 -11.06
C ALA A 285 22.69 -5.08 -11.47
N TYR A 286 23.54 -4.49 -10.63
CA TYR A 286 25.00 -4.45 -10.86
C TYR A 286 25.64 -5.85 -10.84
N PHE A 287 25.20 -6.73 -9.94
CA PHE A 287 25.70 -8.10 -9.93
C PHE A 287 25.36 -8.83 -11.22
N LEU A 288 24.11 -8.68 -11.69
CA LEU A 288 23.63 -9.30 -12.92
C LEU A 288 24.26 -8.69 -14.18
N SER A 289 24.66 -7.42 -14.16
CA SER A 289 25.45 -6.79 -15.23
C SER A 289 26.95 -7.12 -15.19
N GLY A 290 27.42 -7.79 -14.12
CA GLY A 290 28.82 -8.17 -13.93
C GLY A 290 29.68 -7.17 -13.14
N ASP A 291 29.10 -6.05 -12.72
CA ASP A 291 29.75 -4.97 -11.97
C ASP A 291 29.84 -5.28 -10.47
N ASN A 292 30.51 -6.38 -10.11
CA ASN A 292 30.55 -6.91 -8.74
C ASN A 292 31.03 -5.90 -7.68
N ARG A 293 31.95 -4.99 -8.04
CA ARG A 293 32.44 -3.94 -7.14
C ARG A 293 31.34 -2.94 -6.76
N LEU A 294 30.51 -2.54 -7.74
CA LEU A 294 29.38 -1.65 -7.48
C LEU A 294 28.26 -2.39 -6.75
N ALA A 295 28.03 -3.67 -7.10
CA ALA A 295 27.09 -4.52 -6.39
C ALA A 295 27.42 -4.61 -4.89
N GLU A 296 28.69 -4.79 -4.54
CA GLU A 296 29.14 -4.86 -3.15
C GLU A 296 28.84 -3.56 -2.39
N ARG A 297 29.20 -2.40 -2.98
CA ARG A 297 28.98 -1.09 -2.37
C ARG A 297 27.50 -0.83 -2.07
N GLU A 298 26.62 -1.14 -3.01
CA GLU A 298 25.19 -0.93 -2.83
C GLU A 298 24.59 -1.95 -1.84
N MET A 299 25.11 -3.18 -1.79
CA MET A 299 24.72 -4.18 -0.80
C MET A 299 25.11 -3.76 0.63
N GLU A 300 26.29 -3.15 0.81
CA GLU A 300 26.68 -2.57 2.09
C GLU A 300 25.71 -1.48 2.53
N ARG A 301 25.27 -0.63 1.60
CA ARG A 301 24.32 0.43 1.89
C ARG A 301 22.94 -0.13 2.26
N ALA A 302 22.46 -1.14 1.53
CA ALA A 302 21.24 -1.85 1.88
C ALA A 302 21.32 -2.47 3.28
N ARG A 303 22.46 -3.05 3.65
CA ARG A 303 22.71 -3.58 5.00
C ARG A 303 22.68 -2.50 6.07
N GLN A 304 23.29 -1.35 5.84
CA GLN A 304 23.29 -0.24 6.80
C GLN A 304 21.88 0.30 7.06
N LEU A 305 21.06 0.35 6.02
CA LEU A 305 19.70 0.92 6.05
C LEU A 305 18.60 -0.10 6.41
N GLY A 306 18.93 -1.38 6.61
CA GLY A 306 17.93 -2.42 6.85
C GLY A 306 17.11 -2.17 8.13
N ASP A 307 15.79 -2.33 8.03
CA ASP A 307 14.80 -1.98 9.07
C ASP A 307 15.03 -2.64 10.43
N ASN A 308 15.55 -3.87 10.44
CA ASN A 308 15.78 -4.65 11.65
C ASN A 308 16.99 -5.58 11.53
N GLU A 309 17.41 -6.17 12.65
CA GLU A 309 18.60 -7.04 12.70
C GLU A 309 18.50 -8.24 11.76
N ARG A 310 17.32 -8.86 11.65
CA ARG A 310 17.08 -9.96 10.72
C ARG A 310 17.34 -9.53 9.28
N GLN A 311 16.83 -8.39 8.87
CA GLN A 311 17.03 -7.84 7.53
C GLN A 311 18.52 -7.49 7.28
N ARG A 312 19.19 -6.91 8.27
CA ARG A 312 20.64 -6.61 8.18
C ARG A 312 21.48 -7.89 8.08
N ALA A 313 21.14 -8.95 8.82
CA ALA A 313 21.79 -10.25 8.72
C ALA A 313 21.59 -10.91 7.35
N LEU A 314 20.39 -10.80 6.78
CA LEU A 314 20.12 -11.27 5.41
C LEU A 314 20.99 -10.58 4.36
N TYR A 315 21.16 -9.26 4.46
CA TYR A 315 22.05 -8.53 3.57
C TYR A 315 23.53 -8.85 3.80
N GLN A 316 23.94 -9.07 5.06
CA GLN A 316 25.31 -9.52 5.37
C GLN A 316 25.64 -10.86 4.69
N ALA A 317 24.76 -11.86 4.80
CA ALA A 317 24.99 -13.16 4.17
C ALA A 317 25.12 -13.08 2.63
N LYS A 318 24.35 -12.18 2.00
CA LYS A 318 24.44 -11.91 0.56
C LYS A 318 25.76 -11.21 0.21
N LEU A 319 26.17 -10.23 1.00
CA LEU A 319 27.44 -9.51 0.84
C LEU A 319 28.64 -10.46 0.94
N ASP A 320 28.66 -11.36 1.92
CA ASP A 320 29.74 -12.34 2.09
C ASP A 320 29.82 -13.31 0.90
N SER A 321 28.67 -13.66 0.32
CA SER A 321 28.60 -14.50 -0.88
C SER A 321 29.19 -13.78 -2.10
N LEU A 322 28.89 -12.48 -2.28
CA LEU A 322 29.47 -11.66 -3.35
C LEU A 322 31.00 -11.58 -3.24
N ARG A 323 31.52 -11.34 -2.03
CA ARG A 323 32.98 -11.26 -1.77
C ARG A 323 33.69 -12.58 -2.09
N ARG A 324 33.10 -13.71 -1.70
CA ARG A 324 33.65 -15.04 -2.02
C ARG A 324 33.70 -15.29 -3.53
N LEU A 325 32.69 -14.85 -4.27
CA LEU A 325 32.67 -14.99 -5.74
C LEU A 325 33.76 -14.15 -6.41
N GLN A 326 33.99 -12.94 -5.93
CA GLN A 326 35.06 -12.08 -6.45
C GLN A 326 36.45 -12.69 -6.18
N ALA A 327 36.70 -13.18 -4.97
CA ALA A 327 37.98 -13.79 -4.59
C ALA A 327 38.34 -15.05 -5.39
N ARG A 328 37.36 -15.71 -6.03
CA ARG A 328 37.55 -16.91 -6.85
C ARG A 328 37.84 -16.62 -8.33
N ARG A 329 37.71 -15.37 -8.79
CA ARG A 329 38.05 -15.01 -10.17
C ARG A 329 39.55 -14.66 -10.24
N PRO A 330 40.39 -15.43 -10.96
CA PRO A 330 41.80 -15.08 -11.11
C PRO A 330 41.92 -13.75 -11.88
N SER A 331 42.82 -12.90 -11.43
CA SER A 331 43.21 -11.67 -12.12
C SER A 331 43.81 -12.06 -13.48
N HIS A 332 43.11 -11.76 -14.57
CA HIS A 332 43.63 -11.91 -15.93
C HIS A 332 44.41 -10.67 -16.35
#